data_AF-A0A3T0RTU4-F1
#
_entry.id   AF-A0A3T0RTU4-F1
#
_cell.length_a   1.000
_cell.length_b   1.000
_cell.length_c   1.000
_cell.angle_alpha   90.00
_cell.angle_beta   90.00
_cell.angle_gamma   90.00
#
_symmetry.space_group_name_H-M   'P 1'
#
loop_
_entity.id
_entity.type
_entity.pdbx_description
1 polymer ?
#
loop_
_entity_poly.entity_id
_entity_poly.type
_entity_poly.pdbx_seq_one_letter_code
_entity_poly.pdbx_strand_id
1 'polypeptide(L)'
;MNVKQRRAIAISVLTLTLVAYQNCSQNGTIETVKASKVTATSADQVLPSPADVPAAPAEIKYQNHSKVISASESTNKVDVLVVIDNSVSMTYEQLNMAQRFGSFLSQLQGLDWQVGIVTTDVTANTAATTDGKLLSYSSNKRLISSQDDLESAKSLFASTIQRTETGASQEQGIKASYRALERAAISSDPNSALIRQNAALSVIVITDADETGSGTQNNPDNLHNYITTKYPGKSFKFHSIIVKNGDTACRSDRSTGVKPSGSTFQNTNETYGAIYTKLSEMTSGIIGSVCQPDYGNQLQLIGQSTSEQVKQATLDCAPVDRDQNGFADIEIRNVQTNSLITNYVVSGLQISFDQPLAIGSYSINYTCIAK
;
A
#
# COMPACT_ATOMS: atom_id res chain seq x y z
N MET A 1 -6.31 65.55 -24.02
CA MET A 1 -4.92 65.50 -24.54
C MET A 1 -4.46 64.04 -24.43
N ASN A 2 -4.52 63.21 -25.48
CA ASN A 2 -3.45 62.95 -26.50
C ASN A 2 -2.08 62.67 -25.83
N VAL A 3 -1.34 61.57 -26.03
CA VAL A 3 -1.09 60.76 -27.26
C VAL A 3 -0.72 59.30 -26.93
N LYS A 4 -1.09 58.44 -27.90
CA LYS A 4 -0.80 57.02 -28.18
C LYS A 4 0.65 56.53 -27.97
N GLN A 5 0.79 55.25 -27.57
CA GLN A 5 1.81 54.38 -28.16
C GLN A 5 1.29 52.95 -28.33
N ARG A 6 1.36 52.46 -29.57
CA ARG A 6 1.02 51.11 -30.05
C ARG A 6 2.27 50.23 -30.09
N ARG A 7 2.11 48.91 -29.89
CA ARG A 7 2.85 47.76 -30.47
C ARG A 7 2.58 46.54 -29.57
N ALA A 8 2.46 45.29 -29.99
CA ALA A 8 2.09 44.61 -31.22
C ALA A 8 1.72 43.18 -30.76
N ILE A 9 0.67 42.60 -31.32
CA ILE A 9 0.15 41.27 -30.97
C ILE A 9 1.00 40.22 -31.71
N ALA A 10 1.61 39.28 -30.99
CA ALA A 10 2.24 38.09 -31.56
C ALA A 10 1.41 36.86 -31.21
N ILE A 11 0.75 36.30 -32.22
CA ILE A 11 0.01 35.03 -32.18
C ILE A 11 1.04 33.92 -32.35
N SER A 12 1.22 33.08 -31.32
CA SER A 12 2.08 31.90 -31.40
C SER A 12 1.27 30.71 -31.90
N VAL A 13 1.57 30.24 -33.11
CA VAL A 13 1.00 29.05 -33.73
C VAL A 13 1.86 27.86 -33.31
N LEU A 14 1.32 26.98 -32.47
CA LEU A 14 1.98 25.75 -32.04
C LEU A 14 1.78 24.69 -33.14
N THR A 15 2.84 24.42 -33.90
CA THR A 15 2.90 23.36 -34.92
C THR A 15 3.00 21.99 -34.27
N LEU A 16 2.08 21.10 -34.62
CA LEU A 16 2.02 19.70 -34.23
C LEU A 16 3.03 18.89 -35.09
N THR A 17 4.12 18.41 -34.50
CA THR A 17 5.07 17.50 -35.17
C THR A 17 4.69 16.05 -34.93
N LEU A 18 4.31 15.35 -36.01
CA LEU A 18 4.21 13.88 -36.07
C LEU A 18 5.61 13.27 -35.91
N VAL A 19 5.77 12.34 -34.96
CA VAL A 19 6.95 11.46 -34.87
C VAL A 19 6.63 10.17 -35.63
N ALA A 20 7.27 9.97 -36.78
CA ALA A 20 7.24 8.71 -37.52
C ALA A 20 8.39 7.82 -37.03
N TYR A 21 8.06 6.60 -36.60
CA TYR A 21 9.00 5.54 -36.28
C TYR A 21 9.69 5.04 -37.57
N GLN A 22 11.01 5.19 -37.67
CA GLN A 22 11.84 4.52 -38.67
C GLN A 22 12.54 3.32 -38.03
N ASN A 23 12.29 2.14 -38.59
CA ASN A 23 12.96 0.89 -38.27
C ASN A 23 14.42 0.92 -38.74
N CYS A 24 15.33 0.51 -37.86
CA CYS A 24 16.73 0.26 -38.18
C CYS A 24 16.87 -0.97 -39.09
N SER A 25 17.44 -0.75 -40.27
CA SER A 25 18.04 -1.75 -41.15
C SER A 25 19.47 -2.04 -40.67
N GLN A 26 19.79 -3.32 -40.46
CA GLN A 26 21.16 -3.80 -40.36
C GLN A 26 21.36 -4.83 -41.48
N ASN A 27 22.24 -4.46 -42.42
CA ASN A 27 22.70 -5.27 -43.54
C ASN A 27 23.54 -6.45 -43.04
N GLY A 28 23.08 -7.67 -43.29
CA GLY A 28 23.90 -8.89 -43.30
C GLY A 28 24.09 -9.38 -44.73
N THR A 29 25.34 -9.42 -45.16
CA THR A 29 25.82 -9.89 -46.48
C THR A 29 25.41 -11.34 -46.75
N ILE A 30 24.77 -11.59 -47.89
CA ILE A 30 24.52 -12.94 -48.42
C ILE A 30 25.66 -13.29 -49.38
N GLU A 31 26.51 -14.25 -49.02
CA GLU A 31 27.44 -14.87 -49.96
C GLU A 31 26.68 -15.81 -50.92
N THR A 32 26.81 -15.53 -52.21
CA THR A 32 26.35 -16.40 -53.29
C THR A 32 27.25 -17.62 -53.44
N VAL A 33 26.73 -18.81 -53.11
CA VAL A 33 27.36 -20.08 -53.51
C VAL A 33 26.79 -20.51 -54.86
N LYS A 34 27.70 -20.72 -55.82
CA LYS A 34 27.41 -21.14 -57.20
C LYS A 34 26.64 -22.47 -57.25
N ALA A 35 25.63 -22.52 -58.11
CA ALA A 35 24.96 -23.76 -58.49
C ALA A 35 25.94 -24.72 -59.19
N SER A 36 26.15 -25.89 -58.59
CA SER A 36 26.86 -27.00 -59.22
C SER A 36 25.83 -28.03 -59.68
N LYS A 37 25.87 -28.37 -60.97
CA LYS A 37 25.06 -29.44 -61.58
C LYS A 37 25.38 -30.76 -60.87
N VAL A 38 24.38 -31.42 -60.30
CA VAL A 38 24.48 -32.81 -59.89
C VAL A 38 23.43 -33.63 -60.66
N THR A 39 23.96 -34.57 -61.42
CA THR A 39 23.28 -35.54 -62.26
C THR A 39 22.45 -36.49 -61.39
N ALA A 40 21.21 -36.75 -61.80
CA ALA A 40 20.35 -37.72 -61.13
C ALA A 40 20.86 -39.15 -61.38
N THR A 41 21.30 -39.81 -60.33
CA THR A 41 21.46 -41.27 -60.27
C THR A 41 20.44 -41.83 -59.28
N SER A 42 19.65 -42.78 -59.75
CA SER A 42 18.67 -43.56 -58.99
C SER A 42 19.34 -44.29 -57.83
N ALA A 43 18.84 -44.05 -56.61
CA ALA A 43 19.14 -44.87 -55.44
C ALA A 43 17.84 -45.11 -54.66
N ASP A 44 17.69 -46.36 -54.22
CA ASP A 44 16.54 -46.96 -53.56
C ASP A 44 15.92 -46.10 -52.45
N GLN A 45 14.58 -46.06 -52.45
CA GLN A 45 13.77 -45.54 -51.35
C GLN A 45 13.87 -46.49 -50.15
N VAL A 46 14.78 -46.20 -49.22
CA VAL A 46 14.71 -46.76 -47.87
C VAL A 46 13.62 -46.00 -47.11
N LEU A 47 12.50 -46.68 -46.83
CA LEU A 47 11.45 -46.17 -45.94
C LEU A 47 12.06 -45.79 -44.58
N PRO A 48 11.78 -44.59 -44.04
CA PRO A 48 12.27 -44.22 -42.71
C PRO A 48 11.68 -45.14 -41.64
N SER A 49 12.52 -45.54 -40.69
CA SER A 49 12.14 -46.31 -39.51
C SER A 49 11.08 -45.54 -38.68
N PRO A 50 10.09 -46.20 -38.04
CA PRO A 50 9.03 -45.56 -37.26
C PRO A 50 9.47 -44.79 -35.99
N ALA A 51 10.77 -44.58 -35.78
CA ALA A 51 11.32 -44.18 -34.48
C ALA A 51 11.52 -42.66 -34.27
N ASP A 52 11.35 -41.82 -35.30
CA ASP A 52 11.60 -40.36 -35.20
C ASP A 52 10.34 -39.50 -35.39
N VAL A 53 9.19 -39.95 -34.89
CA VAL A 53 8.04 -39.05 -34.68
C VAL A 53 8.31 -38.24 -33.43
N PRO A 54 8.40 -36.89 -33.48
CA PRO A 54 8.50 -36.07 -32.28
C PRO A 54 7.34 -36.43 -31.36
N ALA A 55 7.64 -36.74 -30.10
CA ALA A 55 6.62 -36.99 -29.09
C ALA A 55 5.59 -35.86 -29.15
N ALA A 56 4.31 -36.22 -29.30
CA ALA A 56 3.23 -35.24 -29.29
C ALA A 56 3.41 -34.31 -28.09
N PRO A 57 3.25 -32.98 -28.25
CA PRO A 57 3.41 -32.05 -27.14
C PRO A 57 2.54 -32.52 -25.98
N ALA A 58 3.15 -32.61 -24.79
CA ALA A 58 2.48 -33.08 -23.59
C ALA A 58 1.15 -32.32 -23.44
N GLU A 59 0.05 -33.07 -23.41
CA GLU A 59 -1.28 -32.49 -23.30
C GLU A 59 -1.37 -31.68 -22.00
N ILE A 60 -1.59 -30.36 -22.10
CA ILE A 60 -1.76 -29.51 -20.95
C ILE A 60 -3.05 -29.93 -20.25
N LYS A 61 -2.92 -30.46 -19.04
CA LYS A 61 -4.06 -30.83 -18.21
C LYS A 61 -4.56 -29.61 -17.47
N TYR A 62 -5.87 -29.46 -17.41
CA TYR A 62 -6.55 -28.36 -16.72
C TYR A 62 -7.35 -28.91 -15.54
N GLN A 63 -7.38 -28.15 -14.45
CA GLN A 63 -8.19 -28.44 -13.27
C GLN A 63 -9.11 -27.27 -12.97
N ASN A 64 -10.40 -27.57 -12.72
CA ASN A 64 -11.36 -26.59 -12.25
C ASN A 64 -11.19 -26.40 -10.74
N HIS A 65 -11.19 -25.13 -10.32
CA HIS A 65 -11.20 -24.70 -8.94
C HIS A 65 -12.49 -23.93 -8.66
N SER A 66 -13.02 -24.15 -7.45
CA SER A 66 -14.14 -23.39 -6.92
C SER A 66 -13.78 -22.96 -5.51
N LYS A 67 -13.82 -21.65 -5.27
CA LYS A 67 -13.53 -21.05 -3.98
C LYS A 67 -14.69 -20.18 -3.56
N VAL A 68 -15.16 -20.36 -2.34
CA VAL A 68 -16.15 -19.44 -1.75
C VAL A 68 -15.42 -18.43 -0.90
N ILE A 69 -15.60 -17.15 -1.22
CA ILE A 69 -15.23 -16.05 -0.34
C ILE A 69 -16.50 -15.47 0.27
N SER A 70 -16.41 -14.97 1.49
CA SER A 70 -17.55 -14.31 2.14
C SER A 70 -17.24 -12.84 2.25
N ALA A 71 -17.94 -12.00 1.49
CA ALA A 71 -18.04 -10.61 1.82
C ALA A 71 -19.05 -10.48 2.95
N SER A 72 -18.68 -9.85 4.04
CA SER A 72 -19.58 -9.63 5.17
C SER A 72 -19.57 -8.16 5.50
N GLU A 73 -20.36 -7.70 6.47
CA GLU A 73 -20.10 -6.38 7.07
C GLU A 73 -18.62 -6.24 7.46
N SER A 74 -17.98 -7.38 7.66
CA SER A 74 -16.65 -7.63 8.16
C SER A 74 -15.57 -7.78 7.06
N THR A 75 -15.93 -7.65 5.77
CA THR A 75 -14.94 -7.50 4.68
C THR A 75 -14.73 -6.07 4.24
N ASN A 76 -15.63 -5.13 4.57
CA ASN A 76 -15.45 -3.70 4.24
C ASN A 76 -14.90 -2.91 5.44
N LYS A 77 -14.46 -3.62 6.48
CA LYS A 77 -13.94 -3.02 7.70
C LYS A 77 -12.44 -2.80 7.62
N VAL A 78 -12.01 -1.61 8.02
CA VAL A 78 -10.60 -1.28 8.14
C VAL A 78 -10.35 -0.65 9.51
N ASP A 79 -9.39 -1.19 10.23
CA ASP A 79 -8.86 -0.60 11.46
C ASP A 79 -7.55 0.10 11.13
N VAL A 80 -7.47 1.38 11.43
CA VAL A 80 -6.29 2.20 11.19
C VAL A 80 -5.64 2.58 12.52
N LEU A 81 -4.39 2.19 12.71
CA LEU A 81 -3.58 2.68 13.82
C LEU A 81 -2.59 3.71 13.29
N VAL A 82 -2.74 4.96 13.70
CA VAL A 82 -1.77 6.01 13.43
C VAL A 82 -0.81 6.10 14.62
N VAL A 83 0.49 5.99 14.34
CA VAL A 83 1.57 6.15 15.31
C VAL A 83 2.28 7.45 14.97
N ILE A 84 2.05 8.47 15.78
CA ILE A 84 2.60 9.81 15.55
C ILE A 84 3.77 10.06 16.48
N ASP A 85 4.86 10.53 15.91
CA ASP A 85 5.98 11.03 16.69
C ASP A 85 5.61 12.35 17.37
N ASN A 86 5.74 12.36 18.70
CA ASN A 86 5.41 13.48 19.57
C ASN A 86 6.66 14.21 20.09
N SER A 87 7.78 14.07 19.40
CA SER A 87 9.01 14.83 19.60
C SER A 87 8.84 16.28 19.11
N VAL A 88 9.62 17.20 19.70
CA VAL A 88 9.52 18.63 19.37
C VAL A 88 9.85 18.93 17.90
N SER A 89 10.70 18.12 17.26
CA SER A 89 11.06 18.30 15.85
C SER A 89 9.88 18.10 14.90
N MET A 90 8.83 17.38 15.32
CA MET A 90 7.66 17.04 14.51
C MET A 90 6.54 18.09 14.51
N THR A 91 6.72 19.23 15.18
CA THR A 91 5.66 20.26 15.31
C THR A 91 5.16 20.74 13.93
N TYR A 92 6.08 20.98 12.99
CA TYR A 92 5.74 21.48 11.66
C TYR A 92 5.02 20.42 10.83
N GLU A 93 5.50 19.19 10.91
CA GLU A 93 5.01 18.00 10.24
C GLU A 93 3.57 17.71 10.69
N GLN A 94 3.30 17.74 12.00
CA GLN A 94 1.97 17.55 12.57
C GLN A 94 0.96 18.62 12.10
N LEU A 95 1.36 19.89 12.03
CA LEU A 95 0.49 20.96 11.52
C LEU A 95 0.08 20.70 10.06
N ASN A 96 1.05 20.36 9.21
CA ASN A 96 0.79 20.10 7.79
C ASN A 96 0.02 18.79 7.57
N MET A 97 0.30 17.76 8.37
CA MET A 97 -0.40 16.46 8.35
C MET A 97 -1.88 16.62 8.69
N ALA A 98 -2.19 17.37 9.74
CA ALA A 98 -3.56 17.65 10.18
C ALA A 98 -4.42 18.28 9.07
N GLN A 99 -3.82 19.17 8.27
CA GLN A 99 -4.52 19.82 7.15
C GLN A 99 -4.80 18.89 5.97
N ARG A 100 -4.16 17.71 5.92
CA ARG A 100 -4.17 16.80 4.76
C ARG A 100 -4.71 15.41 5.06
N PHE A 101 -4.99 15.10 6.33
CA PHE A 101 -5.63 13.83 6.72
C PHE A 101 -7.02 13.62 6.08
N GLY A 102 -7.70 14.71 5.70
CA GLY A 102 -8.92 14.65 4.90
C GLY A 102 -8.77 13.86 3.60
N SER A 103 -7.61 13.97 2.93
CA SER A 103 -7.33 13.22 1.70
C SER A 103 -7.24 11.72 1.96
N PHE A 104 -6.66 11.30 3.09
CA PHE A 104 -6.67 9.90 3.52
C PHE A 104 -8.09 9.39 3.74
N LEU A 105 -8.89 10.08 4.56
CA LEU A 105 -10.26 9.67 4.88
C LEU A 105 -11.16 9.62 3.64
N SER A 106 -10.94 10.50 2.65
CA SER A 106 -11.69 10.47 1.39
C SER A 106 -11.53 9.16 0.62
N GLN A 107 -10.36 8.52 0.70
CA GLN A 107 -10.11 7.23 0.03
C GLN A 107 -10.80 6.05 0.73
N LEU A 108 -11.22 6.24 1.98
CA LEU A 108 -11.94 5.26 2.77
C LEU A 108 -13.47 5.43 2.68
N GLN A 109 -13.96 6.34 1.84
CA GLN A 109 -15.40 6.54 1.66
C GLN A 109 -16.07 5.24 1.20
N GLY A 110 -17.17 4.88 1.86
CA GLY A 110 -17.90 3.63 1.61
C GLY A 110 -17.36 2.41 2.39
N LEU A 111 -16.29 2.57 3.16
CA LEU A 111 -15.77 1.55 4.07
C LEU A 111 -16.22 1.79 5.51
N ASP A 112 -16.32 0.71 6.29
CA ASP A 112 -16.48 0.79 7.73
C ASP A 112 -15.10 0.91 8.40
N TRP A 113 -14.57 2.13 8.41
CA TRP A 113 -13.27 2.41 8.99
C TRP A 113 -13.36 2.94 10.44
N GLN A 114 -12.31 2.68 11.21
CA GLN A 114 -12.05 3.35 12.48
C GLN A 114 -10.56 3.66 12.64
N VAL A 115 -10.23 4.81 13.25
CA VAL A 115 -8.86 5.28 13.43
C VAL A 115 -8.56 5.54 14.91
N GLY A 116 -7.55 4.86 15.42
CA GLY A 116 -6.91 5.16 16.70
C GLY A 116 -5.55 5.82 16.49
N ILE A 117 -5.17 6.70 17.41
CA ILE A 117 -3.84 7.33 17.40
C ILE A 117 -3.10 6.94 18.69
N VAL A 118 -1.83 6.58 18.56
CA VAL A 118 -0.87 6.44 19.67
C VAL A 118 0.37 7.26 19.36
N THR A 119 1.22 7.49 20.36
CA THR A 119 2.50 8.18 20.18
C THR A 119 3.66 7.20 20.05
N THR A 120 4.81 7.67 19.57
CA THR A 120 6.09 6.91 19.59
C THR A 120 6.65 6.77 21.01
N ASP A 121 6.17 7.55 21.98
CA ASP A 121 6.59 7.49 23.37
C ASP A 121 6.04 6.25 24.11
N VAL A 122 6.95 5.32 24.41
CA VAL A 122 6.66 4.07 25.11
C VAL A 122 7.16 4.08 26.57
N THR A 123 7.44 5.25 27.13
CA THR A 123 7.80 5.34 28.55
C THR A 123 6.65 4.84 29.42
N ALA A 124 6.98 3.87 30.27
CA ALA A 124 5.99 3.13 31.02
C ALA A 124 5.28 4.04 32.05
N ASN A 125 3.96 4.13 31.91
CA ASN A 125 3.02 4.30 33.01
C ASN A 125 3.00 5.64 33.78
N THR A 126 3.54 6.73 33.24
CA THR A 126 3.46 8.06 33.88
C THR A 126 2.43 9.00 33.27
N ALA A 127 1.94 8.74 32.05
CA ALA A 127 0.95 9.59 31.37
C ALA A 127 -0.18 8.80 30.69
N ALA A 128 -1.30 9.49 30.43
CA ALA A 128 -2.45 8.96 29.68
C ALA A 128 -2.18 8.80 28.17
N THR A 129 -0.98 9.18 27.71
CA THR A 129 -0.64 9.40 26.30
C THR A 129 0.59 8.62 25.83
N THR A 130 1.08 7.64 26.61
CA THR A 130 2.29 6.85 26.32
C THR A 130 2.02 5.35 26.37
N ASP A 131 3.04 4.55 26.05
CA ASP A 131 3.03 3.08 26.17
C ASP A 131 1.92 2.42 25.31
N GLY A 132 1.73 2.94 24.09
CA GLY A 132 0.76 2.41 23.12
C GLY A 132 -0.70 2.63 23.51
N LYS A 133 -1.02 3.48 24.50
CA LYS A 133 -2.40 3.83 24.85
C LYS A 133 -3.01 4.73 23.77
N LEU A 134 -4.26 4.44 23.39
CA LEU A 134 -5.01 5.31 22.50
C LEU A 134 -5.17 6.72 23.09
N LEU A 135 -4.95 7.69 22.22
CA LEU A 135 -5.08 9.11 22.54
C LEU A 135 -6.54 9.54 22.58
N SER A 136 -6.83 10.47 23.48
CA SER A 136 -8.14 11.09 23.66
C SER A 136 -8.40 12.14 22.58
N TYR A 137 -9.42 11.94 21.74
CA TYR A 137 -9.92 12.99 20.84
C TYR A 137 -10.83 13.98 21.59
N SER A 138 -11.58 13.48 22.57
CA SER A 138 -12.39 14.24 23.53
C SER A 138 -12.57 13.39 24.79
N SER A 139 -13.19 13.91 25.86
CA SER A 139 -13.19 13.31 27.21
C SER A 139 -13.28 11.77 27.25
N ASN A 140 -14.16 11.17 26.44
CA ASN A 140 -14.33 9.71 26.38
C ASN A 140 -14.15 9.10 24.98
N LYS A 141 -13.74 9.88 23.96
CA LYS A 141 -13.59 9.39 22.60
C LYS A 141 -12.14 9.07 22.29
N ARG A 142 -11.87 7.83 21.91
CA ARG A 142 -10.52 7.28 21.60
C ARG A 142 -10.36 6.79 20.16
N LEU A 143 -11.46 6.75 19.42
CA LEU A 143 -11.52 6.37 18.01
C LEU A 143 -12.36 7.39 17.25
N ILE A 144 -11.95 7.74 16.05
CA ILE A 144 -12.82 8.33 15.02
C ILE A 144 -13.26 7.20 14.07
N SER A 145 -14.46 7.28 13.51
CA SER A 145 -15.00 6.21 12.68
C SER A 145 -15.81 6.72 11.49
N SER A 146 -16.16 5.82 10.59
CA SER A 146 -17.06 6.05 9.47
C SER A 146 -18.45 6.60 9.86
N GLN A 147 -18.82 6.52 11.14
CA GLN A 147 -20.06 7.07 11.68
C GLN A 147 -19.96 8.56 12.04
N ASP A 148 -18.74 9.10 12.12
CA ASP A 148 -18.51 10.52 12.32
C ASP A 148 -18.66 11.28 11.01
N ASP A 149 -19.24 12.47 11.05
CA ASP A 149 -19.20 13.34 9.89
C ASP A 149 -17.75 13.69 9.53
N LEU A 150 -17.47 13.81 8.23
CA LEU A 150 -16.10 13.92 7.73
C LEU A 150 -15.37 15.16 8.27
N GLU A 151 -16.08 16.28 8.44
CA GLU A 151 -15.49 17.51 8.97
C GLU A 151 -15.15 17.39 10.46
N SER A 152 -16.03 16.78 11.27
CA SER A 152 -15.72 16.44 12.66
C SER A 152 -14.57 15.46 12.76
N ALA A 153 -14.52 14.42 11.93
CA ALA A 153 -13.41 13.45 11.92
C ALA A 153 -12.06 14.14 11.63
N LYS A 154 -12.03 15.04 10.62
CA LYS A 154 -10.86 15.87 10.33
C LYS A 154 -10.47 16.76 11.50
N SER A 155 -11.44 17.46 12.10
CA SER A 155 -11.19 18.36 13.23
C SER A 155 -10.67 17.61 14.46
N LEU A 156 -11.25 16.45 14.78
CA LEU A 156 -10.81 15.61 15.89
C LEU A 156 -9.39 15.10 15.66
N PHE A 157 -9.09 14.59 14.45
CA PHE A 157 -7.74 14.16 14.10
C PHE A 157 -6.74 15.32 14.23
N ALA A 158 -7.03 16.46 13.58
CA ALA A 158 -6.18 17.64 13.59
C ALA A 158 -5.87 18.12 15.00
N SER A 159 -6.90 18.27 15.85
CA SER A 159 -6.74 18.71 17.25
C SER A 159 -5.98 17.71 18.11
N THR A 160 -5.99 16.42 17.75
CA THR A 160 -5.34 15.37 18.53
C THR A 160 -3.87 15.26 18.18
N ILE A 161 -3.49 15.41 16.91
CA ILE A 161 -2.08 15.36 16.52
C ILE A 161 -1.36 16.69 16.76
N GLN A 162 -2.07 17.83 16.69
CA GLN A 162 -1.52 19.15 17.06
C GLN A 162 -1.62 19.35 18.57
N ARG A 163 -0.66 18.83 19.31
CA ARG A 163 -0.59 18.95 20.77
C ARG A 163 0.63 19.77 21.16
N THR A 164 0.68 20.16 22.43
CA THR A 164 1.94 20.66 22.99
C THR A 164 2.90 19.48 23.08
N GLU A 165 3.98 19.52 22.31
CA GLU A 165 4.98 18.45 22.28
C GLU A 165 5.59 18.23 23.67
N THR A 166 5.29 17.08 24.27
CA THR A 166 5.85 16.64 25.55
C THR A 166 6.76 15.41 25.41
N GLY A 167 7.09 15.00 24.18
CA GLY A 167 7.66 13.69 23.89
C GLY A 167 9.02 13.42 24.50
N ALA A 168 9.22 12.15 24.84
CA ALA A 168 10.51 11.59 25.19
C ALA A 168 11.48 11.65 24.00
N SER A 169 12.79 11.67 24.27
CA SER A 169 13.86 11.64 23.27
C SER A 169 14.04 10.26 22.59
N GLN A 170 13.05 9.39 22.67
CA GLN A 170 13.09 8.02 22.16
C GLN A 170 11.85 7.77 21.30
N GLU A 171 12.05 7.78 19.99
CA GLU A 171 11.03 7.57 18.98
C GLU A 171 10.92 6.06 18.71
N GLN A 172 9.92 5.39 19.31
CA GLN A 172 9.78 3.92 19.26
C GLN A 172 8.46 3.47 18.62
N GLY A 173 8.27 3.76 17.32
CA GLY A 173 7.01 3.52 16.61
C GLY A 173 6.64 2.06 16.40
N ILE A 174 7.60 1.15 16.20
CA ILE A 174 7.36 -0.30 16.12
C ILE A 174 6.90 -0.81 17.47
N LYS A 175 7.59 -0.44 18.54
CA LYS A 175 7.21 -0.84 19.89
C LYS A 175 5.88 -0.23 20.31
N ALA A 176 5.61 1.03 19.98
CA ALA A 176 4.32 1.66 20.24
C ALA A 176 3.18 0.91 19.52
N SER A 177 3.39 0.52 18.26
CA SER A 177 2.45 -0.32 17.52
C SER A 177 2.22 -1.66 18.22
N TYR A 178 3.30 -2.33 18.63
CA TYR A 178 3.25 -3.60 19.36
C TYR A 178 2.44 -3.46 20.66
N ARG A 179 2.75 -2.44 21.46
CA ARG A 179 2.08 -2.16 22.74
C ARG A 179 0.60 -1.83 22.54
N ALA A 180 0.26 -1.08 21.49
CA ALA A 180 -1.12 -0.77 21.16
C ALA A 180 -1.94 -2.04 20.87
N LEU A 181 -1.35 -3.01 20.18
CA LEU A 181 -1.97 -4.29 19.86
C LEU A 181 -2.06 -5.22 21.09
N GLU A 182 -1.02 -5.25 21.95
CA GLU A 182 -1.08 -5.99 23.22
C GLU A 182 -2.22 -5.47 24.10
N ARG A 183 -2.38 -4.15 24.18
CA ARG A 183 -3.50 -3.52 24.88
C ARG A 183 -4.84 -3.83 24.24
N ALA A 184 -4.91 -3.85 22.92
CA ALA A 184 -6.13 -4.22 22.21
C ALA A 184 -6.58 -5.68 22.51
N ALA A 185 -5.67 -6.54 22.94
CA ALA A 185 -6.00 -7.89 23.38
C ALA A 185 -6.57 -7.97 24.81
N ILE A 186 -6.54 -6.88 25.57
CA ILE A 186 -7.06 -6.78 26.95
C ILE A 186 -8.47 -6.17 26.89
N SER A 187 -9.51 -6.95 27.16
CA SER A 187 -10.91 -6.53 27.01
C SER A 187 -11.32 -5.32 27.86
N SER A 188 -10.64 -5.05 28.96
CA SER A 188 -10.89 -3.89 29.83
C SER A 188 -10.09 -2.64 29.43
N ASP A 189 -9.12 -2.75 28.52
CA ASP A 189 -8.33 -1.61 28.05
C ASP A 189 -9.09 -0.85 26.95
N PRO A 190 -9.09 0.50 26.95
CA PRO A 190 -9.70 1.28 25.87
C PRO A 190 -9.23 0.92 24.46
N ASN A 191 -8.02 0.39 24.31
CA ASN A 191 -7.51 -0.08 23.02
C ASN A 191 -8.28 -1.29 22.46
N SER A 192 -9.02 -2.05 23.28
CA SER A 192 -9.78 -3.23 22.84
C SER A 192 -10.78 -2.92 21.73
N ALA A 193 -11.25 -1.68 21.65
CA ALA A 193 -12.15 -1.24 20.60
C ALA A 193 -11.49 -1.12 19.22
N LEU A 194 -10.15 -1.02 19.13
CA LEU A 194 -9.44 -0.70 17.88
C LEU A 194 -9.35 -1.87 16.90
N ILE A 195 -9.19 -3.11 17.37
CA ILE A 195 -8.90 -4.25 16.49
C ILE A 195 -10.12 -5.17 16.42
N ARG A 196 -10.89 -5.03 15.35
CA ARG A 196 -12.08 -5.84 15.07
C ARG A 196 -11.67 -7.16 14.42
N GLN A 197 -12.38 -8.24 14.75
CA GLN A 197 -12.02 -9.61 14.34
C GLN A 197 -11.86 -9.75 12.82
N ASN A 198 -12.78 -9.13 12.08
CA ASN A 198 -12.84 -9.19 10.63
C ASN A 198 -12.78 -7.76 10.10
N ALA A 199 -11.56 -7.24 10.05
CA ALA A 199 -11.23 -5.95 9.50
C ALA A 199 -9.77 -6.05 9.03
N ALA A 200 -9.45 -5.41 7.91
CA ALA A 200 -8.05 -5.18 7.57
C ALA A 200 -7.40 -4.27 8.62
N LEU A 201 -6.11 -4.43 8.87
CA LEU A 201 -5.34 -3.59 9.77
C LEU A 201 -4.32 -2.78 8.96
N SER A 202 -4.45 -1.46 9.02
CA SER A 202 -3.51 -0.52 8.41
C SER A 202 -2.80 0.26 9.51
N VAL A 203 -1.50 0.06 9.67
CA VAL A 203 -0.69 0.87 10.59
C VAL A 203 0.02 1.96 9.80
N ILE A 204 0.02 3.19 10.29
CA ILE A 204 0.70 4.33 9.66
C ILE A 204 1.62 4.95 10.72
N VAL A 205 2.93 4.82 10.53
CA VAL A 205 3.92 5.51 11.38
C VAL A 205 4.40 6.79 10.71
N ILE A 206 4.53 7.85 11.50
CA ILE A 206 4.97 9.17 11.04
C ILE A 206 6.02 9.67 12.03
N THR A 207 7.27 9.83 11.57
CA THR A 207 8.41 10.23 12.41
C THR A 207 9.56 10.74 11.53
N ASP A 208 10.41 11.59 12.08
CA ASP A 208 11.66 12.05 11.46
C ASP A 208 12.90 11.30 11.98
N ALA A 209 12.72 10.29 12.83
CA ALA A 209 13.76 9.43 13.37
C ALA A 209 13.56 7.95 12.98
N ASP A 210 14.61 7.13 13.09
CA ASP A 210 14.46 5.67 13.07
C ASP A 210 13.96 5.15 14.43
N GLU A 211 13.59 3.88 14.46
CA GLU A 211 13.23 3.17 15.70
C GLU A 211 14.42 3.15 16.68
N THR A 212 14.34 3.94 17.75
CA THR A 212 15.47 4.19 18.67
C THR A 212 15.72 3.07 19.68
N GLY A 213 14.74 2.17 19.88
CA GLY A 213 14.88 1.04 20.79
C GLY A 213 15.43 -0.21 20.10
N SER A 214 16.13 -1.06 20.85
CA SER A 214 16.70 -2.33 20.37
C SER A 214 16.09 -3.57 21.03
N GLY A 215 14.98 -3.41 21.75
CA GLY A 215 14.27 -4.50 22.40
C GLY A 215 13.55 -5.42 21.41
N THR A 216 13.08 -6.56 21.89
CA THR A 216 12.33 -7.53 21.05
C THR A 216 11.09 -6.90 20.41
N GLN A 217 10.38 -6.02 21.13
CA GLN A 217 9.19 -5.34 20.64
C GLN A 217 9.50 -4.19 19.66
N ASN A 218 10.77 -3.78 19.53
CA ASN A 218 11.21 -2.78 18.56
C ASN A 218 11.59 -3.44 17.21
N ASN A 219 11.62 -4.77 17.14
CA ASN A 219 11.98 -5.50 15.94
C ASN A 219 10.77 -5.66 14.99
N PRO A 220 10.91 -5.32 13.69
CA PRO A 220 9.81 -5.37 12.73
C PRO A 220 9.30 -6.79 12.45
N ASP A 221 10.19 -7.80 12.43
CA ASP A 221 9.81 -9.20 12.26
C ASP A 221 8.94 -9.66 13.43
N ASN A 222 9.26 -9.22 14.65
CA ASN A 222 8.47 -9.57 15.84
C ASN A 222 7.08 -8.93 15.82
N LEU A 223 6.95 -7.67 15.39
CA LEU A 223 5.62 -7.05 15.22
C LEU A 223 4.80 -7.79 14.15
N HIS A 224 5.40 -8.09 13.00
CA HIS A 224 4.76 -8.87 11.94
C HIS A 224 4.31 -10.25 12.45
N ASN A 225 5.20 -10.98 13.11
CA ASN A 225 4.92 -12.31 13.66
C ASN A 225 3.84 -12.28 14.75
N TYR A 226 3.83 -11.25 15.59
CA TYR A 226 2.78 -11.06 16.58
C TYR A 226 1.40 -10.93 15.91
N ILE A 227 1.28 -10.08 14.88
CA ILE A 227 0.01 -9.87 14.17
C ILE A 227 -0.44 -11.14 13.46
N THR A 228 0.44 -11.80 12.70
CA THR A 228 0.07 -13.01 11.93
C THR A 228 -0.28 -14.19 12.83
N THR A 229 0.34 -14.30 14.00
CA THR A 229 0.01 -15.32 15.00
C THR A 229 -1.29 -15.01 15.75
N LYS A 230 -1.46 -13.75 16.18
CA LYS A 230 -2.61 -13.33 17.01
C LYS A 230 -3.90 -13.19 16.18
N TYR A 231 -3.78 -12.75 14.93
CA TYR A 231 -4.88 -12.48 14.02
C TYR A 231 -4.66 -13.22 12.69
N PRO A 232 -4.75 -14.57 12.68
CA PRO A 232 -4.48 -15.36 11.49
C PRO A 232 -5.42 -14.96 10.34
N GLY A 233 -4.85 -14.73 9.16
CA GLY A 233 -5.60 -14.35 7.96
C GLY A 233 -6.04 -12.88 7.90
N LYS A 234 -5.74 -12.06 8.92
CA LYS A 234 -5.99 -10.62 8.88
C LYS A 234 -5.08 -9.96 7.84
N SER A 235 -5.68 -9.24 6.88
CA SER A 235 -4.92 -8.38 5.95
C SER A 235 -4.24 -7.29 6.76
N PHE A 236 -2.91 -7.19 6.66
CA PHE A 236 -2.10 -6.25 7.41
C PHE A 236 -1.15 -5.51 6.48
N LYS A 237 -1.17 -4.17 6.54
CA LYS A 237 -0.15 -3.32 5.93
C LYS A 237 0.42 -2.32 6.93
N PHE A 238 1.72 -2.09 6.82
CA PHE A 238 2.44 -1.09 7.58
C PHE A 238 2.96 0.01 6.64
N HIS A 239 2.45 1.22 6.80
CA HIS A 239 2.84 2.40 6.05
C HIS A 239 3.77 3.27 6.89
N SER A 240 4.72 3.92 6.26
CA SER A 240 5.67 4.81 6.93
C SER A 240 5.76 6.15 6.22
N ILE A 241 5.84 7.24 6.98
CA ILE A 241 6.21 8.57 6.50
C ILE A 241 7.44 8.97 7.33
N ILE A 242 8.61 8.88 6.70
CA ILE A 242 9.91 8.88 7.39
C ILE A 242 10.97 9.68 6.63
N VAL A 243 12.14 9.90 7.23
CA VAL A 243 13.33 10.25 6.44
C VAL A 243 13.77 9.02 5.67
N LYS A 244 13.63 9.03 4.33
CA LYS A 244 13.92 7.87 3.48
C LYS A 244 15.41 7.55 3.44
N ASN A 245 15.74 6.26 3.34
CA ASN A 245 17.12 5.80 3.19
C ASN A 245 17.84 6.52 2.03
N GLY A 246 18.96 7.19 2.35
CA GLY A 246 19.78 7.91 1.37
C GLY A 246 19.32 9.33 1.03
N ASP A 247 18.20 9.80 1.58
CA ASP A 247 17.74 11.19 1.41
C ASP A 247 18.52 12.13 2.33
N THR A 248 19.76 12.42 1.95
CA THR A 248 20.68 13.25 2.73
C THR A 248 20.18 14.67 2.91
N ALA A 249 19.47 15.22 1.93
CA ALA A 249 18.87 16.56 1.98
C ALA A 249 17.78 16.61 3.06
N CYS A 250 16.83 15.67 3.01
CA CYS A 250 15.79 15.56 4.03
C CYS A 250 16.38 15.38 5.43
N ARG A 251 17.34 14.46 5.59
CA ARG A 251 18.00 14.23 6.89
C ARG A 251 18.70 15.49 7.41
N SER A 252 19.42 16.20 6.55
CA SER A 252 20.12 17.43 6.92
C SER A 252 19.15 18.55 7.31
N ASP A 253 18.06 18.71 6.57
CA ASP A 253 17.03 19.72 6.85
C ASP A 253 16.30 19.47 8.18
N ARG A 254 16.22 18.20 8.63
CA ARG A 254 15.70 17.87 9.96
C ARG A 254 16.75 18.13 11.04
N SER A 255 18.03 17.83 10.75
CA SER A 255 19.15 17.96 11.72
C SER A 255 19.40 19.37 12.23
N THR A 256 18.78 20.36 11.60
CA THR A 256 18.77 21.75 12.02
C THR A 256 17.36 22.31 11.92
N GLY A 257 16.75 22.69 13.04
CA GLY A 257 15.38 23.24 13.07
C GLY A 257 15.25 24.44 13.99
N VAL A 258 14.14 25.18 13.87
CA VAL A 258 13.77 26.25 14.82
C VAL A 258 12.57 25.74 15.62
N LYS A 259 12.73 25.62 16.94
CA LYS A 259 11.64 25.25 17.86
C LYS A 259 10.51 26.29 17.77
N PRO A 260 9.27 25.97 18.16
CA PRO A 260 8.19 26.95 18.27
C PRO A 260 8.53 28.18 19.14
N SER A 261 9.51 28.04 20.04
CA SER A 261 10.09 29.12 20.85
C SER A 261 11.07 30.05 20.12
N GLY A 262 11.32 29.84 18.82
CA GLY A 262 12.27 30.63 18.02
C GLY A 262 13.74 30.24 18.19
N SER A 263 14.06 29.23 18.99
CA SER A 263 15.43 28.76 19.20
C SER A 263 15.84 27.71 18.17
N THR A 264 17.04 27.84 17.62
CA THR A 264 17.63 26.81 16.76
C THR A 264 18.01 25.58 17.58
N PHE A 265 17.72 24.39 17.07
CA PHE A 265 18.18 23.12 17.62
C PHE A 265 19.02 22.39 16.57
N GLN A 266 20.09 21.72 17.03
CA GLN A 266 20.74 20.67 16.27
C GLN A 266 20.27 19.32 16.81
N ASN A 267 19.57 18.56 15.97
CA ASN A 267 19.15 17.22 16.30
C ASN A 267 20.15 16.23 15.70
N THR A 268 20.86 15.50 16.57
CA THR A 268 21.75 14.42 16.14
C THR A 268 21.04 13.08 16.05
N ASN A 269 19.76 13.00 16.43
CA ASN A 269 18.98 11.76 16.49
C ASN A 269 18.16 11.50 15.22
N GLU A 270 17.98 12.49 14.32
CA GLU A 270 17.30 12.19 13.06
C GLU A 270 18.18 11.31 12.19
N THR A 271 17.62 10.15 11.93
CA THR A 271 18.25 9.06 11.22
C THR A 271 17.29 8.64 10.12
N TYR A 272 17.81 7.90 9.14
CA TYR A 272 16.94 7.31 8.14
C TYR A 272 16.03 6.29 8.80
N GLY A 273 14.74 6.29 8.51
CA GLY A 273 13.77 5.34 9.05
C GLY A 273 13.92 3.93 8.46
N ALA A 274 15.11 3.34 8.55
CA ALA A 274 15.46 2.09 7.90
C ALA A 274 14.66 0.91 8.47
N ILE A 275 14.40 0.92 9.78
CA ILE A 275 13.61 -0.14 10.44
C ILE A 275 12.14 -0.07 9.99
N TYR A 276 11.58 1.13 9.87
CA TYR A 276 10.23 1.32 9.34
C TYR A 276 10.13 0.97 7.85
N THR A 277 11.17 1.31 7.06
CA THR A 277 11.29 0.92 5.64
C THR A 277 11.17 -0.59 5.49
N LYS A 278 11.94 -1.35 6.29
CA LYS A 278 11.91 -2.82 6.27
C LYS A 278 10.49 -3.35 6.48
N LEU A 279 9.77 -2.88 7.50
CA LEU A 279 8.41 -3.38 7.77
C LEU A 279 7.40 -2.96 6.70
N SER A 280 7.54 -1.75 6.16
CA SER A 280 6.71 -1.32 5.03
C SER A 280 6.91 -2.20 3.80
N GLU A 281 8.15 -2.52 3.44
CA GLU A 281 8.44 -3.42 2.32
C GLU A 281 7.91 -4.83 2.58
N MET A 282 8.15 -5.38 3.77
CA MET A 282 7.67 -6.72 4.17
C MET A 282 6.15 -6.86 4.07
N THR A 283 5.41 -5.77 4.28
CA THR A 283 3.94 -5.76 4.25
C THR A 283 3.36 -5.14 2.98
N SER A 284 4.20 -4.82 1.99
CA SER A 284 3.78 -4.11 0.77
C SER A 284 3.00 -2.81 1.06
N GLY A 285 3.43 -2.10 2.10
CA GLY A 285 2.94 -0.79 2.50
C GLY A 285 3.66 0.35 1.78
N ILE A 286 3.10 1.54 1.89
CA ILE A 286 3.63 2.76 1.25
C ILE A 286 4.72 3.38 2.12
N ILE A 287 5.81 3.81 1.50
CA ILE A 287 6.92 4.54 2.13
C ILE A 287 6.92 5.98 1.62
N GLY A 288 6.41 6.86 2.46
CA GLY A 288 6.43 8.30 2.31
C GLY A 288 7.67 8.97 2.89
N SER A 289 7.92 10.22 2.48
CA SER A 289 8.94 11.10 3.02
C SER A 289 8.32 12.12 3.97
N VAL A 290 8.89 12.25 5.16
CA VAL A 290 8.51 13.28 6.14
C VAL A 290 8.87 14.69 5.66
N CYS A 291 9.77 14.84 4.68
CA CYS A 291 10.22 16.14 4.19
C CYS A 291 9.38 16.69 3.02
N GLN A 292 8.26 16.04 2.67
CA GLN A 292 7.40 16.59 1.63
C GLN A 292 6.65 17.83 2.15
N PRO A 293 6.60 18.92 1.35
CA PRO A 293 5.87 20.11 1.75
C PRO A 293 4.34 19.90 1.77
N ASP A 294 3.84 18.91 1.02
CA ASP A 294 2.43 18.52 1.01
C ASP A 294 2.29 17.00 1.22
N TYR A 295 1.76 16.61 2.38
CA TYR A 295 1.47 15.20 2.68
C TYR A 295 0.24 14.67 1.97
N GLY A 296 -0.56 15.51 1.30
CA GLY A 296 -1.81 15.14 0.65
C GLY A 296 -1.68 13.96 -0.31
N ASN A 297 -0.69 13.98 -1.19
CA ASN A 297 -0.45 12.88 -2.14
C ASN A 297 -0.06 11.58 -1.42
N GLN A 298 0.78 11.66 -0.40
CA GLN A 298 1.26 10.48 0.33
C GLN A 298 0.14 9.84 1.15
N LEU A 299 -0.66 10.66 1.83
CA LEU A 299 -1.83 10.24 2.58
C LEU A 299 -2.94 9.70 1.68
N GLN A 300 -3.09 10.25 0.47
CA GLN A 300 -3.98 9.69 -0.53
C GLN A 300 -3.51 8.30 -0.96
N LEU A 301 -2.23 8.11 -1.29
CA LEU A 301 -1.69 6.80 -1.68
C LEU A 301 -1.81 5.77 -0.55
N ILE A 302 -1.55 6.18 0.69
CA ILE A 302 -1.77 5.34 1.86
C ILE A 302 -3.26 4.98 1.96
N GLY A 303 -4.17 5.95 1.86
CA GLY A 303 -5.62 5.70 1.90
C GLY A 303 -6.10 4.77 0.79
N GLN A 304 -5.55 4.88 -0.41
CA GLN A 304 -5.81 3.95 -1.52
C GLN A 304 -5.34 2.55 -1.18
N SER A 305 -4.07 2.39 -0.77
CA SER A 305 -3.55 1.08 -0.37
C SER A 305 -4.27 0.51 0.85
N THR A 306 -4.82 1.34 1.74
CA THR A 306 -5.66 0.92 2.86
C THR A 306 -7.02 0.41 2.37
N SER A 307 -7.65 1.14 1.45
CA SER A 307 -8.92 0.77 0.81
C SER A 307 -8.80 -0.52 -0.02
N GLU A 308 -7.67 -0.73 -0.68
CA GLU A 308 -7.40 -1.94 -1.47
C GLU A 308 -7.29 -3.22 -0.63
N GLN A 309 -6.89 -3.13 0.65
CA GLN A 309 -6.79 -4.30 1.54
C GLN A 309 -8.11 -5.05 1.71
N VAL A 310 -9.24 -4.38 1.47
CA VAL A 310 -10.60 -4.92 1.57
C VAL A 310 -11.26 -5.16 0.21
N LYS A 311 -10.56 -4.85 -0.89
CA LYS A 311 -11.03 -5.02 -2.29
C LYS A 311 -10.32 -6.15 -3.02
N GLN A 312 -9.62 -7.04 -2.31
CA GLN A 312 -8.83 -8.09 -2.93
C GLN A 312 -9.27 -9.48 -2.47
N ALA A 313 -9.18 -10.45 -3.38
CA ALA A 313 -9.28 -11.87 -3.09
C ALA A 313 -8.10 -12.62 -3.71
N THR A 314 -7.62 -13.65 -3.02
CA THR A 314 -6.48 -14.46 -3.49
C THR A 314 -6.99 -15.79 -4.05
N LEU A 315 -6.52 -16.16 -5.24
CA LEU A 315 -6.71 -17.44 -5.91
C LEU A 315 -5.70 -18.47 -5.39
N ASP A 316 -6.04 -19.74 -5.48
CA ASP A 316 -5.19 -20.85 -5.01
C ASP A 316 -4.15 -21.25 -6.09
N CYS A 317 -4.38 -20.85 -7.34
CA CYS A 317 -3.50 -21.06 -8.49
C CYS A 317 -3.75 -20.00 -9.57
N ALA A 318 -2.79 -19.86 -10.50
CA ALA A 318 -2.87 -18.89 -11.58
C ALA A 318 -3.96 -19.32 -12.58
N PRO A 319 -4.99 -18.48 -12.80
CA PRO A 319 -6.09 -18.81 -13.70
C PRO A 319 -5.61 -18.72 -15.15
N VAL A 320 -6.17 -19.56 -16.02
CA VAL A 320 -5.82 -19.60 -17.44
C VAL A 320 -6.87 -18.90 -18.31
N ASP A 321 -6.42 -18.35 -19.42
CA ASP A 321 -7.24 -17.89 -20.53
C ASP A 321 -7.32 -19.03 -21.57
N ARG A 322 -8.41 -19.80 -21.59
CA ARG A 322 -8.55 -20.95 -22.50
C ARG A 322 -9.11 -20.55 -23.86
N ASP A 323 -9.90 -19.49 -23.93
CA ASP A 323 -10.49 -19.00 -25.16
C ASP A 323 -9.57 -18.01 -25.91
N GLN A 324 -8.44 -17.65 -25.30
CA GLN A 324 -7.38 -16.77 -25.82
C GLN A 324 -7.90 -15.36 -26.13
N ASN A 325 -8.88 -14.89 -25.36
CA ASN A 325 -9.45 -13.55 -25.52
C ASN A 325 -8.61 -12.44 -24.85
N GLY A 326 -7.53 -12.81 -24.15
CA GLY A 326 -6.63 -11.92 -23.41
C GLY A 326 -6.95 -11.79 -21.92
N PHE A 327 -7.99 -12.47 -21.42
CA PHE A 327 -8.44 -12.43 -20.03
C PHE A 327 -8.57 -13.85 -19.47
N ALA A 328 -8.20 -14.02 -18.20
CA ALA A 328 -8.34 -15.32 -17.54
C ALA A 328 -9.81 -15.71 -17.35
N ASP A 329 -10.11 -17.00 -17.53
CA ASP A 329 -11.44 -17.58 -17.37
C ASP A 329 -11.81 -17.66 -15.89
N ILE A 330 -12.46 -16.60 -15.38
CA ILE A 330 -12.98 -16.54 -14.02
C ILE A 330 -14.46 -16.16 -14.04
N GLU A 331 -15.25 -16.90 -13.26
CA GLU A 331 -16.63 -16.56 -12.99
C GLU A 331 -16.81 -16.29 -11.50
N ILE A 332 -17.26 -15.07 -11.16
CA ILE A 332 -17.54 -14.65 -9.79
C ILE A 332 -19.04 -14.39 -9.66
N ARG A 333 -19.72 -15.15 -8.81
CA ARG A 333 -21.17 -14.99 -8.57
C ARG A 333 -21.49 -14.84 -7.10
N ASN A 334 -22.44 -13.98 -6.78
CA ASN A 334 -23.08 -13.97 -5.46
C ASN A 334 -23.87 -15.28 -5.31
N VAL A 335 -23.59 -16.05 -4.26
CA VAL A 335 -24.17 -17.38 -4.01
C VAL A 335 -25.67 -17.31 -3.73
N GLN A 336 -26.17 -16.21 -3.17
CA GLN A 336 -27.57 -16.05 -2.80
C GLN A 336 -28.42 -15.53 -3.97
N THR A 337 -27.94 -14.47 -4.64
CA THR A 337 -28.71 -13.82 -5.72
C THR A 337 -28.37 -14.37 -7.11
N ASN A 338 -27.34 -15.23 -7.21
CA ASN A 338 -26.76 -15.73 -8.45
C ASN A 338 -26.27 -14.62 -9.41
N SER A 339 -26.13 -13.38 -8.90
CA SER A 339 -25.71 -12.22 -9.69
C SER A 339 -24.22 -12.30 -10.02
N LEU A 340 -23.88 -12.03 -11.28
CA LEU A 340 -22.50 -12.03 -11.77
C LEU A 340 -21.77 -10.74 -11.35
N ILE A 341 -20.52 -10.88 -10.90
CA ILE A 341 -19.61 -9.77 -10.67
C ILE A 341 -18.68 -9.66 -11.87
N THR A 342 -18.68 -8.51 -12.53
CA THR A 342 -17.94 -8.27 -13.77
C THR A 342 -16.83 -7.23 -13.64
N ASN A 343 -16.86 -6.43 -12.56
CA ASN A 343 -15.96 -5.29 -12.38
C ASN A 343 -14.81 -5.70 -11.45
N TYR A 344 -13.85 -6.41 -12.03
CA TYR A 344 -12.64 -6.85 -11.36
C TYR A 344 -11.48 -7.00 -12.35
N VAL A 345 -10.26 -6.97 -11.83
CA VAL A 345 -9.03 -7.23 -12.59
C VAL A 345 -8.29 -8.38 -11.94
N VAL A 346 -7.68 -9.24 -12.76
CA VAL A 346 -6.88 -10.38 -12.31
C VAL A 346 -5.42 -10.08 -12.61
N SER A 347 -4.56 -10.23 -11.60
CA SER A 347 -3.10 -10.13 -11.75
C SER A 347 -2.42 -11.26 -10.99
N GLY A 348 -1.87 -12.24 -11.72
CA GLY A 348 -1.29 -13.45 -11.14
C GLY A 348 -2.31 -14.24 -10.33
N LEU A 349 -2.16 -14.22 -9.00
CA LEU A 349 -3.06 -14.90 -8.05
C LEU A 349 -4.09 -13.96 -7.41
N GLN A 350 -4.07 -12.67 -7.70
CA GLN A 350 -4.97 -11.72 -7.04
C GLN A 350 -6.11 -11.29 -7.97
N ILE A 351 -7.31 -11.26 -7.41
CA ILE A 351 -8.47 -10.57 -7.95
C ILE A 351 -8.61 -9.26 -7.20
N SER A 352 -8.61 -8.15 -7.93
CA SER A 352 -8.89 -6.81 -7.40
C SER A 352 -10.27 -6.35 -7.89
N PHE A 353 -11.17 -6.04 -6.97
CA PHE A 353 -12.49 -5.51 -7.29
C PHE A 353 -12.44 -3.98 -7.33
N ASP A 354 -13.16 -3.37 -8.28
CA ASP A 354 -13.22 -1.90 -8.39
C ASP A 354 -13.82 -1.27 -7.12
N GLN A 355 -14.82 -1.96 -6.56
CA GLN A 355 -15.48 -1.63 -5.31
C GLN A 355 -15.51 -2.84 -4.38
N PRO A 356 -15.56 -2.63 -3.06
CA PRO A 356 -15.71 -3.73 -2.13
C PRO A 356 -16.98 -4.51 -2.45
N LEU A 357 -16.92 -5.84 -2.37
CA LEU A 357 -18.07 -6.68 -2.64
C LEU A 357 -19.20 -6.37 -1.63
N ALA A 358 -20.45 -6.37 -2.11
CA ALA A 358 -21.61 -6.25 -1.23
C ALA A 358 -21.67 -7.45 -0.27
N ILE A 359 -22.31 -7.29 0.89
CA ILE A 359 -22.45 -8.37 1.88
C ILE A 359 -23.09 -9.61 1.23
N GLY A 360 -22.46 -10.77 1.39
CA GLY A 360 -22.88 -12.05 0.84
C GLY A 360 -21.71 -13.01 0.61
N SER A 361 -22.02 -14.28 0.34
CA SER A 361 -21.02 -15.23 -0.14
C SER A 361 -20.88 -15.14 -1.65
N TYR A 362 -19.66 -15.31 -2.15
CA TYR A 362 -19.34 -15.28 -3.57
C TYR A 362 -18.56 -16.53 -3.95
N SER A 363 -19.03 -17.24 -4.98
CA SER A 363 -18.29 -18.33 -5.59
C SER A 363 -17.38 -17.77 -6.69
N ILE A 364 -16.10 -18.07 -6.60
CA ILE A 364 -15.08 -17.81 -7.61
C ILE A 364 -14.77 -19.16 -8.27
N ASN A 365 -15.22 -19.34 -9.50
CA ASN A 365 -14.96 -20.52 -10.31
C ASN A 365 -13.93 -20.16 -11.38
N TYR A 366 -12.86 -20.94 -11.48
CA TYR A 366 -11.77 -20.67 -12.41
C TYR A 366 -11.02 -21.96 -12.76
N THR A 367 -10.28 -21.95 -13.85
CA THR A 367 -9.47 -23.09 -14.29
C THR A 367 -7.99 -22.76 -14.16
N CYS A 368 -7.19 -23.72 -13.71
CA CYS A 368 -5.73 -23.64 -13.65
C CYS A 368 -5.08 -24.80 -14.41
N ILE A 369 -3.79 -24.66 -14.73
CA ILE A 369 -2.97 -25.79 -15.20
C ILE A 369 -2.80 -26.77 -14.04
N ALA A 370 -3.13 -28.04 -14.27
CA ALA A 370 -2.94 -29.10 -13.29
C ALA A 370 -1.43 -29.36 -13.08
N LYS A 371 -1.01 -29.45 -11.83
CA LYS A 371 0.38 -29.75 -11.46
C LYS A 371 0.77 -31.20 -11.73
#